data_AF-S7NBB8-F1
#
_entry.id   AF-S7NBB8-F1
#
_cell.length_a   1.000
_cell.length_b   1.000
_cell.length_c   1.000
_cell.angle_alpha   90.00
_cell.angle_beta   90.00
_cell.angle_gamma   90.00
#
_symmetry.space_group_name_H-M   'P 1'
#
loop_
_entity.id
_entity.type
_entity.pdbx_description
1 polymer ?
#
loop_
_entity_poly.entity_id
_entity_poly.type
_entity_poly.pdbx_seq_one_letter_code
_entity_poly.pdbx_strand_id
1 'polypeptide(L)'
;MAGVGFDGALVVPLSLGGARACDGSVGPARSHEPPLIFNLEDDVTEAVPLDTGSAEYQRVLPQVREVLADVLHDIAGDNVSRADYTQDPAAAPCCDPHQTACRCQTASQPVFPGAGAAGNETASAHPPSF
;
A
#
# COMPACT_ATOMS: atom_id res chain seq x y z
N MET A 1 -10.22 -28.41 14.96
CA MET A 1 -9.53 -27.32 14.27
C MET A 1 -8.30 -27.00 15.09
N ALA A 2 -7.11 -27.37 14.62
CA ALA A 2 -5.87 -27.07 15.33
C ALA A 2 -5.57 -25.59 15.11
N GLY A 3 -5.56 -24.80 16.19
CA GLY A 3 -5.06 -23.44 16.14
C GLY A 3 -3.56 -23.49 15.88
N VAL A 4 -3.11 -22.95 14.76
CA VAL A 4 -1.71 -22.60 14.57
C VAL A 4 -1.48 -21.30 15.35
N GLY A 5 -0.93 -21.43 16.56
CA GLY A 5 -0.47 -20.29 17.33
C GLY A 5 0.75 -19.71 16.63
N PHE A 6 0.62 -18.48 16.14
CA PHE A 6 1.78 -17.66 15.83
C PHE A 6 2.19 -16.98 17.14
N ASP A 7 3.14 -17.58 17.87
CA ASP A 7 3.87 -16.87 18.92
C ASP A 7 4.63 -15.71 18.26
N GLY A 8 4.04 -14.51 18.29
CA GLY A 8 4.73 -13.23 18.09
C GLY A 8 5.31 -12.88 16.71
N ALA A 9 5.30 -13.75 15.70
CA ALA A 9 5.95 -13.43 14.43
C ALA A 9 5.10 -12.54 13.52
N LEU A 10 5.54 -11.30 13.26
CA LEU A 10 5.02 -10.45 12.19
C LEU A 10 5.85 -10.67 10.93
N VAL A 11 5.15 -10.97 9.84
CA VAL A 11 5.74 -11.08 8.51
C VAL A 11 5.38 -9.82 7.75
N VAL A 12 6.38 -9.02 7.41
CA VAL A 12 6.19 -7.88 6.53
C VAL A 12 6.76 -8.26 5.16
N PRO A 13 5.93 -8.65 4.17
CA PRO A 13 6.35 -8.64 2.78
C PRO A 13 6.50 -7.16 2.38
N LEU A 14 7.62 -6.54 2.73
CA LEU A 14 7.92 -5.16 2.37
C LEU A 14 8.14 -5.10 0.86
N SER A 15 7.06 -4.79 0.14
CA SER A 15 7.14 -4.23 -1.21
C SER A 15 7.20 -2.73 -1.04
N LEU A 16 8.39 -2.14 -1.17
CA LEU A 16 8.52 -0.69 -1.24
C LEU A 16 7.93 -0.26 -2.59
N GLY A 17 6.67 0.16 -2.56
CA GLY A 17 5.98 0.69 -3.74
C GLY A 17 6.79 1.85 -4.31
N GLY A 18 7.10 1.78 -5.61
CA GLY A 18 7.86 2.83 -6.29
C GLY A 18 7.14 4.17 -6.14
N ALA A 19 7.69 5.05 -5.29
CA ALA A 19 7.15 6.38 -5.07
C ALA A 19 7.78 7.37 -6.05
N ARG A 20 6.99 8.32 -6.53
CA ARG A 20 7.51 9.46 -7.29
C ARG A 20 8.28 10.37 -6.33
N ALA A 21 9.58 10.53 -6.58
CA ALA A 21 10.44 11.44 -5.86
C ALA A 21 10.11 12.91 -6.22
N CYS A 22 10.62 13.84 -5.42
CA CYS A 22 10.41 15.29 -5.59
C CYS A 22 10.94 15.84 -6.93
N ASP A 23 11.91 15.16 -7.54
CA ASP A 23 12.46 15.47 -8.87
C ASP A 23 11.62 14.88 -10.02
N GLY A 24 10.53 14.20 -9.69
CA GLY A 24 9.62 13.60 -10.65
C GLY A 24 10.03 12.23 -11.16
N SER A 25 11.20 11.71 -10.74
CA SER A 25 11.61 10.33 -11.00
C SER A 25 10.75 9.35 -10.18
N VAL A 26 10.56 8.14 -10.67
CA VAL A 26 9.85 7.08 -9.93
C VAL A 26 10.89 6.08 -9.47
N GLY A 27 10.96 5.86 -8.15
CA GLY A 27 11.85 4.86 -7.59
C GLY A 27 11.46 3.45 -8.06
N PRO A 28 12.42 2.55 -8.34
CA PRO A 28 12.08 1.18 -8.68
C PRO A 28 11.44 0.51 -7.47
N ALA A 29 10.34 -0.20 -7.70
CA ALA A 29 9.79 -1.08 -6.68
C ALA A 29 10.84 -2.15 -6.32
N ARG A 30 11.03 -2.40 -5.02
CA ARG A 30 11.92 -3.46 -4.55
C ARG A 30 11.10 -4.49 -3.80
N SER A 31 11.30 -5.76 -4.19
CA SER A 31 10.77 -6.92 -3.48
C SER A 31 11.92 -7.63 -2.77
N HIS A 32 11.71 -8.02 -1.52
CA HIS A 32 12.64 -8.84 -0.76
C HIS A 32 12.32 -10.33 -0.99
N GLU A 33 13.19 -11.02 -1.71
CA GLU A 33 13.13 -12.48 -1.90
C GLU A 33 14.47 -13.11 -1.48
N PRO A 34 14.50 -13.95 -0.42
CA PRO A 34 13.38 -14.35 0.42
C PRO A 34 12.95 -13.21 1.39
N PRO A 35 11.73 -13.25 1.97
CA PRO A 35 11.19 -12.15 2.77
C PRO A 35 11.98 -11.90 4.05
N LEU A 36 11.97 -10.67 4.55
CA LEU A 36 12.47 -10.39 5.89
C LEU A 36 11.44 -10.89 6.91
N ILE A 37 11.90 -11.61 7.95
CA ILE A 37 11.05 -12.13 9.03
C ILE A 37 11.61 -11.59 10.34
N PHE A 38 10.75 -11.04 11.19
CA PHE A 38 11.12 -10.46 12.47
C PHE A 38 10.46 -11.26 13.59
N ASN A 39 11.23 -11.54 14.65
CA ASN A 39 10.68 -12.10 15.87
C ASN A 39 10.34 -10.94 16.81
N LEU A 40 9.06 -10.66 16.99
CA LEU A 40 8.63 -9.53 17.83
C LEU A 40 8.72 -9.83 19.33
N GLU A 41 8.86 -11.09 19.73
CA GLU A 41 9.08 -11.42 21.14
C GLU A 41 10.46 -10.95 21.60
N ASP A 42 11.45 -11.09 20.72
CA ASP A 42 12.83 -10.67 20.95
C ASP A 42 13.09 -9.20 20.54
N ASP A 43 12.48 -8.74 19.45
CA ASP A 43 12.64 -7.38 18.91
C ASP A 43 11.30 -6.78 18.46
N VAL A 44 10.56 -6.22 19.42
CA VAL A 44 9.30 -5.50 19.20
C VAL A 44 9.43 -4.29 18.25
N THR A 45 10.65 -3.81 17.99
CA THR A 45 10.88 -2.63 17.14
C THR A 45 11.15 -2.96 15.68
N GLU A 46 11.17 -4.25 15.33
CA GLU A 46 11.46 -4.72 13.97
C GLU A 46 12.80 -4.19 13.43
N ALA A 47 13.77 -3.97 14.32
CA ALA A 47 15.05 -3.37 13.97
C ALA A 47 15.98 -4.40 13.30
N VAL A 48 15.91 -5.67 13.71
CA VAL A 48 16.82 -6.73 13.24
C VAL A 48 16.03 -7.91 12.68
N PRO A 49 16.13 -8.20 11.37
CA PRO A 49 15.50 -9.38 10.78
C PRO A 49 16.25 -10.66 11.19
N LEU A 50 15.52 -11.77 11.25
CA LEU A 50 16.11 -13.10 11.39
C LEU A 50 17.09 -13.37 10.25
N ASP A 51 18.22 -14.00 10.58
CA ASP A 51 19.17 -14.44 9.56
C ASP A 51 18.53 -15.52 8.68
N THR A 52 18.58 -15.32 7.36
CA THR A 52 18.03 -16.26 6.37
C THR A 52 18.68 -17.65 6.42
N GLY A 53 19.92 -17.75 6.91
CA GLY A 53 20.61 -19.02 7.15
C GLY A 53 20.24 -19.71 8.46
N SER A 54 19.52 -19.04 9.35
CA SER A 54 19.18 -19.56 10.67
C SER A 54 18.14 -20.68 10.60
N ALA A 55 18.22 -21.62 11.55
CA ALA A 55 17.26 -22.71 11.67
C ALA A 55 15.83 -22.21 11.96
N GLU A 56 15.71 -21.11 12.70
CA GLU A 56 14.43 -20.47 12.99
C GLU A 56 13.76 -19.96 11.72
N TYR A 57 14.49 -19.19 10.91
CA TYR A 57 14.00 -18.65 9.65
C TYR A 57 13.53 -19.77 8.70
N GLN A 58 14.35 -20.80 8.53
CA GLN A 58 14.04 -21.93 7.64
C GLN A 58 12.81 -22.72 8.10
N ARG A 59 12.56 -22.77 9.41
CA ARG A 59 11.39 -23.44 9.99
C ARG A 59 10.10 -22.65 9.80
N VAL A 60 10.14 -21.31 9.95
CA VAL A 60 8.92 -20.47 9.87
C VAL A 60 8.55 -20.09 8.43
N LEU A 61 9.52 -19.95 7.53
CA LEU A 61 9.29 -19.47 6.15
C LEU A 61 8.21 -20.25 5.38
N PRO A 62 8.12 -21.59 5.43
CA PRO A 62 7.08 -22.33 4.70
C PRO A 62 5.66 -22.00 5.20
N GLN A 63 5.48 -21.90 6.52
CA GLN A 63 4.19 -21.58 7.15
C GLN A 63 3.74 -20.16 6.78
N VAL A 64 4.69 -19.23 6.82
CA VAL A 64 4.48 -17.84 6.42
C VAL A 64 4.03 -17.75 4.96
N ARG A 65 4.69 -18.48 4.06
CA ARG A 65 4.34 -18.48 2.62
C ARG A 65 2.96 -19.04 2.35
N GLU A 66 2.57 -20.10 3.07
CA GLU A 66 1.25 -20.70 2.97
C GLU A 66 0.15 -19.70 3.38
N VAL A 67 0.26 -19.12 4.58
CA VAL A 67 -0.73 -18.14 5.07
C VAL A 67 -0.78 -16.90 4.20
N LEU A 68 0.37 -16.41 3.72
CA LEU A 68 0.40 -15.26 2.81
C LEU A 68 -0.34 -15.56 1.49
N ALA A 69 -0.17 -16.76 0.92
CA ALA A 69 -0.86 -17.14 -0.29
C ALA A 69 -2.39 -17.18 -0.10
N ASP A 70 -2.84 -17.71 1.05
CA ASP A 70 -4.27 -17.76 1.40
C ASP A 70 -4.86 -16.35 1.58
N VAL A 71 -4.18 -15.47 2.30
CA VAL A 71 -4.62 -14.08 2.50
C VAL A 71 -4.67 -13.32 1.18
N LEU A 72 -3.67 -13.48 0.31
CA LEU A 72 -3.67 -12.83 -0.99
C LEU A 72 -4.79 -13.36 -1.90
N HIS A 73 -5.13 -14.64 -1.79
CA HIS A 73 -6.27 -15.21 -2.49
C HIS A 73 -7.60 -14.61 -2.02
N ASP A 74 -7.77 -14.45 -0.70
CA ASP A 74 -8.95 -13.83 -0.09
C ASP A 74 -9.11 -12.37 -0.53
N ILE A 75 -8.02 -11.58 -0.44
CA ILE A 75 -8.01 -10.17 -0.90
C ILE A 75 -8.38 -10.05 -2.38
N ALA A 76 -7.88 -10.97 -3.23
CA ALA A 76 -8.20 -10.96 -4.65
C ALA A 76 -9.69 -11.26 -4.94
N GLY A 77 -10.37 -11.93 -4.01
CA GLY A 77 -11.80 -12.21 -4.07
C GLY A 77 -12.69 -11.15 -3.41
N ASP A 78 -12.11 -10.19 -2.68
CA ASP A 78 -12.87 -9.19 -1.93
C ASP A 78 -13.42 -8.06 -2.82
N ASN A 79 -14.48 -7.41 -2.36
CA ASN A 79 -15.12 -6.31 -3.07
C ASN A 79 -14.31 -5.01 -2.92
N VAL A 80 -13.95 -4.40 -4.04
CA VAL A 80 -13.28 -3.09 -4.04
C VAL A 80 -14.32 -1.97 -4.14
N SER A 81 -14.37 -1.10 -3.14
CA SER A 81 -15.17 0.12 -3.19
C SER A 81 -14.40 1.27 -3.86
N ARG A 82 -15.12 2.16 -4.56
CA ARG A 82 -14.56 3.41 -5.09
C ARG A 82 -15.20 4.58 -4.35
N ALA A 83 -14.38 5.48 -3.82
CA ALA A 83 -14.87 6.70 -3.21
C ALA A 83 -15.63 7.56 -4.22
N ASP A 84 -16.87 7.92 -3.89
CA ASP A 84 -17.69 8.86 -4.63
C ASP A 84 -17.63 10.23 -3.96
N TYR A 85 -16.67 11.05 -4.40
CA TYR A 85 -16.48 12.41 -3.88
C TYR A 85 -17.54 13.42 -4.33
N THR A 86 -18.53 13.01 -5.15
CA THR A 86 -19.65 13.89 -5.52
C THR A 86 -20.63 14.08 -4.36
N GLN A 87 -20.64 13.16 -3.39
CA GLN A 87 -21.52 13.21 -2.21
C GLN A 87 -21.06 14.26 -1.20
N ASP A 88 -19.75 14.45 -1.06
CA ASP A 88 -19.15 15.47 -0.19
C ASP A 88 -17.92 16.09 -0.86
N PRO A 89 -18.07 17.26 -1.50
CA PRO A 89 -16.96 17.96 -2.15
C PRO A 89 -15.83 18.37 -1.21
N ALA A 90 -16.08 18.51 0.10
CA ALA A 90 -15.03 18.87 1.06
C ALA A 90 -14.08 17.70 1.36
N ALA A 91 -14.53 16.46 1.13
CA ALA A 91 -13.72 15.26 1.24
C ALA A 91 -12.92 14.95 -0.06
N ALA A 92 -13.14 15.71 -1.14
CA ALA A 92 -12.45 15.49 -2.39
C ALA A 92 -10.92 15.73 -2.24
N PRO A 93 -10.07 14.89 -2.85
CA PRO A 93 -8.63 15.12 -2.87
C PRO A 93 -8.30 16.49 -3.46
N CYS A 94 -7.46 17.27 -2.78
CA CYS A 94 -7.16 18.61 -3.26
C CYS A 94 -6.29 18.60 -4.53
N CYS A 95 -6.67 19.42 -5.51
CA CYS A 95 -5.87 19.70 -6.70
C CYS A 95 -5.57 21.20 -6.77
N ASP A 96 -4.37 21.56 -6.35
CA ASP A 96 -3.80 22.89 -6.51
C ASP A 96 -2.28 22.73 -6.75
N PRO A 97 -1.76 23.07 -7.94
CA PRO A 97 -0.34 22.95 -8.26
C PRO A 97 0.55 23.92 -7.46
N HIS A 98 -0.04 24.93 -6.80
CA HIS A 98 0.69 25.90 -5.99
C HIS A 98 0.78 25.48 -4.51
N GLN A 99 0.02 24.48 -4.08
CA GLN A 99 0.06 23.95 -2.72
C GLN A 99 0.90 22.68 -2.67
N THR A 100 1.98 22.69 -1.88
CA THR A 100 2.89 21.54 -1.74
C THR A 100 2.23 20.31 -1.11
N ALA A 101 1.11 20.48 -0.41
CA ALA A 101 0.30 19.39 0.13
C ALA A 101 -0.64 18.74 -0.91
N CYS A 102 -0.95 19.42 -2.02
CA CYS A 102 -1.92 18.95 -3.01
C CYS A 102 -1.27 18.21 -4.17
N ARG A 103 -2.02 17.29 -4.78
CA ARG A 103 -1.55 16.48 -5.91
C ARG A 103 -2.65 16.46 -6.96
N CYS A 104 -2.36 17.03 -8.12
CA CYS A 104 -3.23 16.95 -9.28
C CYS A 104 -2.89 15.71 -10.10
N GLN A 105 -3.92 15.02 -10.58
CA GLN A 105 -3.74 13.97 -11.58
C GLN A 105 -3.25 14.60 -12.88
N THR A 106 -2.08 14.21 -13.37
CA THR A 106 -1.67 14.49 -14.74
C THR A 106 -2.41 13.52 -15.66
N ALA A 107 -2.94 13.98 -16.78
CA ALA A 107 -3.77 13.22 -17.73
C ALA A 107 -3.13 11.94 -18.34
N SER A 108 -1.93 11.55 -17.90
CA SER A 108 -1.12 10.45 -18.40
C SER A 108 -0.98 9.28 -17.42
N GLN A 109 -1.78 9.20 -16.35
CA GLN A 109 -1.81 7.98 -15.54
C GLN A 109 -2.50 6.86 -16.32
N PRO A 110 -1.95 5.62 -16.32
CA PRO A 110 -2.63 4.49 -16.93
C PRO A 110 -3.97 4.33 -16.23
N VAL A 111 -5.05 4.41 -17.02
CA VAL A 111 -6.40 4.06 -16.60
C VAL A 111 -6.34 2.61 -16.14
N PHE A 112 -6.36 2.37 -14.82
CA PHE A 112 -6.64 1.04 -14.30
C PHE A 112 -8.05 0.67 -14.78
N PRO A 113 -8.24 -0.48 -15.46
CA PRO A 113 -9.51 -0.83 -16.07
C PRO A 113 -10.57 -0.96 -14.98
N GLY A 114 -11.44 0.04 -14.91
CA GLY A 114 -12.42 0.25 -13.83
C GLY A 114 -12.79 1.73 -13.63
N ALA A 115 -11.94 2.66 -14.08
CA ALA A 115 -12.26 4.08 -14.05
C ALA A 115 -13.13 4.50 -15.26
N GLY A 116 -14.45 4.36 -15.12
CA GLY A 116 -15.40 5.09 -15.96
C GLY A 116 -15.12 6.60 -15.89
N ALA A 117 -15.02 7.22 -17.06
CA ALA A 117 -14.79 8.65 -17.24
C ALA A 117 -15.98 9.45 -16.67
N ALA A 118 -15.71 10.36 -15.75
CA ALA A 118 -16.67 11.35 -15.31
C ALA A 118 -16.18 12.74 -15.73
N GLY A 119 -16.92 13.32 -16.68
CA GLY A 119 -17.24 14.74 -16.80
C GLY A 119 -16.11 15.75 -16.67
N ASN A 120 -15.76 16.37 -17.79
CA ASN A 120 -15.09 17.67 -17.85
C ASN A 120 -16.04 18.74 -17.29
N GLU A 121 -15.92 19.11 -16.02
CA GLU A 121 -16.60 20.28 -15.44
C GLU A 121 -15.58 21.25 -14.87
N THR A 122 -15.47 22.39 -15.56
CA THR A 122 -14.65 23.54 -15.27
C THR A 122 -14.93 24.05 -13.85
N ALA A 123 -14.03 23.81 -12.90
CA ALA A 123 -14.11 24.40 -11.56
C ALA A 123 -13.97 25.93 -11.69
N SER A 124 -15.09 26.63 -11.61
CA SER A 124 -15.15 28.09 -11.52
C SER A 124 -14.66 28.50 -10.13
N ALA A 125 -13.53 29.18 -10.07
CA ALA A 125 -12.99 29.75 -8.85
C ALA A 125 -13.97 30.80 -8.29
N HIS A 126 -14.63 30.49 -7.17
CA HIS A 126 -15.33 31.48 -6.36
C HIS A 126 -14.50 31.76 -5.10
N PRO A 127 -13.91 32.95 -4.92
CA PRO A 127 -13.15 33.26 -3.72
C PRO A 127 -14.08 33.45 -2.52
N PRO A 128 -13.67 33.06 -1.29
CA PRO A 128 -14.43 33.40 -0.09
C PRO A 128 -14.33 34.90 0.18
N SER A 129 -15.48 35.56 0.33
CA SER A 129 -15.56 36.90 0.91
C SER A 129 -15.37 36.80 2.43
N PHE A 130 -14.40 37.55 2.95
CA PHE A 130 -14.32 37.91 4.38
C PHE A 130 -15.14 39.17 4.65
#